data_AF-A0A949YEE5-F1
#
_entry.id   AF-A0A949YEE5-F1
#
_cell.length_a   1.000
_cell.length_b   1.000
_cell.length_c   1.000
_cell.angle_alpha   90.00
_cell.angle_beta   90.00
_cell.angle_gamma   90.00
#
_symmetry.space_group_name_H-M   'P 1'
#
loop_
_entity.id
_entity.type
_entity.pdbx_description
1 polymer ?
#
loop_
_entity_poly.entity_id
_entity_poly.type
_entity_poly.pdbx_seq_one_letter_code
_entity_poly.pdbx_strand_id
1 'polypeptide(L)'
;QTFRLVTDDERTVVNPLPTMVKILLQSESRHILGVHVVGIAAAEIVNLGSMAIRAGLTLDEVLQVPLVHPSATEVFQECANGLGRILVG
;
A
#
# COMPACT_ATOMS: atom_id res chain seq x y z
N GLN A 1 -0.62 5.28 -9.45
CA GLN A 1 -1.15 4.23 -10.34
C GLN A 1 -1.88 3.17 -9.51
N THR A 2 -2.67 2.30 -10.12
CA THR A 2 -3.37 1.20 -9.43
C THR A 2 -2.58 -0.09 -9.66
N PHE A 3 -2.15 -0.75 -8.59
CA PHE A 3 -1.41 -2.01 -8.68
C PHE A 3 -2.32 -3.17 -8.26
N ARG A 4 -2.37 -4.20 -9.10
CA ARG A 4 -2.98 -5.48 -8.77
C ARG A 4 -1.89 -6.35 -8.15
N LEU A 5 -2.08 -6.77 -6.91
CA LEU A 5 -1.12 -7.59 -6.19
C LEU A 5 -1.82 -8.86 -5.70
N VAL A 6 -1.08 -9.97 -5.72
CA VAL A 6 -1.50 -11.25 -5.15
C VAL A 6 -0.50 -11.58 -4.07
N THR A 7 -0.92 -11.52 -2.81
CA THR A 7 -0.04 -11.78 -1.66
C THR A 7 0.13 -13.29 -1.42
N ASP A 8 1.17 -13.70 -0.68
CA ASP A 8 1.34 -15.13 -0.35
C ASP A 8 0.18 -15.68 0.52
N ASP A 9 -0.48 -14.81 1.30
CA ASP A 9 -1.69 -15.17 2.06
C ASP A 9 -2.84 -15.56 1.11
N GLU A 10 -2.91 -14.89 -0.04
CA GLU A 10 -3.86 -15.19 -1.11
C GLU A 10 -3.50 -16.47 -1.89
N ARG A 11 -2.23 -16.89 -1.95
CA ARG A 11 -1.81 -18.10 -2.71
C ARG A 11 -2.33 -19.41 -2.13
N THR A 12 -2.76 -19.44 -0.87
CA THR A 12 -3.29 -20.64 -0.21
C THR A 12 -4.75 -20.90 -0.57
N VAL A 13 -5.44 -19.94 -1.20
CA VAL A 13 -6.84 -20.05 -1.61
C VAL A 13 -6.89 -20.56 -3.06
N VAL A 14 -7.78 -21.52 -3.36
CA VAL A 14 -7.93 -22.12 -4.71
C VAL A 14 -8.36 -21.11 -5.79
N ASN A 15 -8.90 -19.95 -5.38
CA ASN A 15 -9.18 -18.80 -6.23
C ASN A 15 -9.20 -17.51 -5.38
N PRO A 16 -8.04 -16.88 -5.12
CA PRO A 16 -8.01 -15.69 -4.28
C PRO A 16 -8.66 -14.51 -5.00
N LEU A 17 -9.48 -13.75 -4.26
CA LEU A 17 -9.86 -12.41 -4.69
C LEU A 17 -8.64 -11.51 -4.46
N PRO A 18 -8.03 -10.95 -5.52
CA PRO A 18 -6.81 -10.17 -5.37
C PRO A 18 -7.08 -8.87 -4.62
N THR A 19 -6.21 -8.53 -3.67
CA THR A 19 -6.25 -7.23 -3.00
C THR A 19 -5.59 -6.16 -3.87
N MET A 20 -6.33 -5.10 -4.14
CA MET A 20 -5.90 -4.00 -4.97
C MET A 20 -5.72 -2.75 -4.12
N VAL A 21 -4.54 -2.12 -4.21
CA VAL A 21 -4.20 -0.88 -3.51
C VAL A 21 -3.87 0.22 -4.53
N LYS A 22 -4.38 1.43 -4.24
CA LYS A 22 -4.04 2.65 -4.96
C LYS A 22 -3.66 3.73 -3.97
N ILE A 23 -2.44 4.25 -4.10
CA ILE A 23 -1.93 5.38 -3.32
C ILE A 23 -1.96 6.64 -4.20
N LEU A 24 -2.48 7.73 -3.66
CA LEU A 24 -2.45 9.08 -4.24
C LEU A 24 -1.38 9.88 -3.54
N LEU A 25 -0.50 10.52 -4.32
CA LEU A 25 0.60 11.33 -3.82
C LEU A 25 0.49 12.76 -4.32
N GLN A 26 0.93 13.71 -3.50
CA GLN A 26 1.24 15.05 -3.98
C GLN A 26 2.49 14.98 -4.86
N SER A 27 2.47 15.63 -6.02
CA SER A 27 3.51 15.49 -7.05
C SER A 27 4.90 15.89 -6.58
N GLU A 28 5.03 17.06 -5.94
CA GLU A 28 6.33 17.62 -5.54
C GLU A 28 6.83 17.04 -4.23
N SER A 29 5.98 17.04 -3.20
CA SER A 29 6.35 16.70 -1.84
C SER A 29 6.26 15.21 -1.54
N ARG A 30 5.65 14.42 -2.44
CA ARG A 30 5.38 12.97 -2.28
C ARG A 30 4.57 12.63 -1.02
N HIS A 31 3.87 13.59 -0.43
CA HIS A 31 2.95 13.33 0.69
C HIS A 31 1.81 12.44 0.24
N ILE A 32 1.40 11.51 1.09
CA ILE A 32 0.24 10.66 0.83
C ILE A 32 -1.04 11.47 1.02
N LEU A 33 -1.82 11.59 -0.06
CA LEU A 33 -3.08 12.33 -0.08
C LEU A 33 -4.31 11.43 0.08
N GLY A 34 -4.17 10.15 -0.24
CA GLY A 34 -5.29 9.22 -0.23
C GLY A 34 -4.88 7.79 -0.54
N VAL A 35 -5.67 6.85 -0.03
CA VAL A 35 -5.47 5.41 -0.23
C VAL A 35 -6.82 4.78 -0.53
N HIS A 36 -6.88 3.95 -1.56
CA HIS A 36 -8.04 3.10 -1.86
C HIS A 36 -7.61 1.64 -1.79
N VAL A 37 -8.42 0.83 -1.13
CA VAL A 37 -8.19 -0.61 -0.98
C VAL A 37 -9.47 -1.34 -1.30
N VAL A 38 -9.36 -2.38 -2.13
CA VAL A 38 -10.44 -3.32 -2.42
C VAL A 38 -9.86 -4.72 -2.29
N GLY A 39 -10.41 -5.52 -1.37
CA GLY A 39 -9.91 -6.87 -1.12
C GLY A 39 -10.05 -7.31 0.33
N ILE A 40 -9.33 -8.37 0.68
CA ILE A 40 -9.26 -8.90 2.05
C ILE A 40 -8.45 -7.93 2.91
N ALA A 41 -8.82 -7.80 4.19
CA ALA A 41 -8.17 -6.90 5.16
C ALA A 41 -8.14 -5.41 4.72
N ALA A 42 -9.08 -4.99 3.87
CA ALA A 42 -9.13 -3.61 3.38
C ALA A 42 -9.24 -2.58 4.51
N ALA A 43 -9.95 -2.91 5.60
CA ALA A 43 -10.10 -2.02 6.75
C ALA A 43 -8.75 -1.76 7.45
N GLU A 44 -7.96 -2.80 7.65
CA GLU A 44 -6.63 -2.75 8.27
C GLU A 44 -5.65 -1.93 7.41
N ILE A 45 -5.65 -2.16 6.10
CA ILE A 45 -4.78 -1.45 5.15
C ILE A 45 -5.21 0.03 5.03
N VAL A 46 -6.52 0.31 4.97
CA VAL A 46 -7.04 1.70 4.98
C VAL A 46 -6.68 2.39 6.29
N ASN A 47 -6.71 1.69 7.43
CA ASN A 47 -6.32 2.28 8.71
C ASN A 47 -4.83 2.69 8.72
N LEU A 48 -3.95 1.87 8.15
CA LEU A 48 -2.54 2.22 7.94
C LEU A 48 -2.40 3.45 7.02
N GLY A 49 -3.13 3.48 5.90
CA GLY A 49 -3.14 4.63 4.99
C GLY A 49 -3.65 5.91 5.65
N SER A 50 -4.72 5.81 6.45
CA SER A 50 -5.29 6.93 7.21
C SER A 50 -4.30 7.46 8.24
N MET A 51 -3.59 6.57 8.94
CA MET A 51 -2.52 6.96 9.86
C MET A 51 -1.42 7.73 9.11
N ALA A 52 -0.96 7.23 7.97
CA ALA A 52 0.08 7.89 7.19
C ALA A 52 -0.35 9.28 6.70
N ILE A 53 -1.59 9.43 6.21
CA ILE A 53 -2.17 10.73 5.83
C ILE A 53 -2.24 11.66 7.03
N ARG A 54 -2.72 11.17 8.19
CA ARG A 54 -2.87 11.96 9.41
C ARG A 54 -1.54 12.43 9.97
N ALA A 55 -0.50 11.60 9.85
CA ALA A 55 0.86 11.92 10.26
C ALA A 55 1.61 12.79 9.23
N GLY A 56 1.03 13.05 8.05
CA GLY A 56 1.65 13.85 7.00
C GLY A 56 2.86 13.15 6.36
N LEU A 57 2.87 11.82 6.31
CA LEU A 57 4.03 11.08 5.81
C LEU A 57 4.14 11.16 4.29
N THR A 58 5.38 11.25 3.84
CA THR A 58 5.79 11.07 2.45
C THR A 58 5.86 9.58 2.07
N LEU A 59 5.85 9.29 0.77
CA LEU A 59 6.04 7.92 0.27
C LEU A 59 7.32 7.28 0.83
N ASP A 60 8.41 8.05 0.87
CA ASP A 60 9.73 7.53 1.25
C ASP A 60 9.82 7.25 2.76
N GLU A 61 9.14 8.06 3.58
CA GLU A 61 9.02 7.81 5.02
C GLU A 61 8.16 6.58 5.32
N VAL A 62 7.06 6.38 4.60
CA VAL A 62 6.22 5.18 4.80
C VAL A 62 6.95 3.90 4.40
N LEU A 63 7.85 3.95 3.42
CA LEU A 63 8.71 2.82 3.06
C LEU A 63 9.70 2.44 4.16
N GLN A 64 9.98 3.33 5.12
CA GLN A 64 10.82 3.02 6.28
C GLN A 64 10.05 2.45 7.47
N VAL A 65 8.70 2.46 7.43
CA VAL A 65 7.88 1.93 8.52
C VAL A 65 7.94 0.40 8.50
N PRO A 66 8.45 -0.27 9.55
CA PRO A 66 8.48 -1.72 9.59
C PRO A 66 7.06 -2.26 9.80
N LEU A 67 6.57 -3.04 8.83
CA LEU A 67 5.34 -3.81 8.98
C LEU A 67 5.67 -5.23 9.43
N VAL A 68 4.75 -5.83 10.18
CA VAL A 68 4.88 -7.22 10.64
C VAL A 68 4.78 -8.18 9.45
N HIS A 69 5.63 -9.21 9.44
CA HIS A 69 5.64 -10.27 8.44
C HIS A 69 5.36 -11.63 9.12
N PRO A 70 4.55 -12.52 8.50
CA PRO A 70 3.71 -12.29 7.31
C PRO A 70 2.43 -11.50 7.66
N SER A 71 1.98 -10.61 6.77
CA SER A 71 0.74 -9.84 6.96
C SER A 71 0.13 -9.34 5.66
N ALA A 72 -1.22 -9.27 5.62
CA ALA A 72 -1.94 -8.61 4.53
C ALA A 72 -1.55 -7.14 4.32
N THR A 73 -1.00 -6.46 5.34
CA THR A 73 -0.55 -5.06 5.23
C THR A 73 0.68 -4.88 4.34
N GLU A 74 1.43 -5.96 4.05
CA GLU A 74 2.62 -5.90 3.17
C GLU A 74 2.28 -5.43 1.75
N VAL A 75 1.04 -5.67 1.29
CA VAL A 75 0.54 -5.17 -0.01
C VAL A 75 0.61 -3.64 -0.12
N PHE A 76 0.52 -2.94 1.00
CA PHE A 76 0.69 -1.49 1.05
C PHE A 76 2.14 -1.09 0.75
N GLN A 77 3.11 -1.74 1.40
CA GLN A 77 4.54 -1.50 1.17
C GLN A 77 4.95 -1.86 -0.26
N GLU A 78 4.43 -2.96 -0.81
CA GLU A 78 4.70 -3.34 -2.20
C GLU A 78 4.16 -2.31 -3.19
N CYS A 79 2.93 -1.82 -2.99
CA CYS A 79 2.36 -0.76 -3.79
C CYS A 79 3.21 0.52 -3.70
N ALA A 80 3.61 0.91 -2.49
CA ALA A 80 4.46 2.07 -2.25
C ALA A 80 5.83 1.94 -2.96
N ASN A 81 6.46 0.77 -2.88
CA ASN A 81 7.72 0.46 -3.55
C ASN A 81 7.60 0.55 -5.08
N GLY A 82 6.49 0.04 -5.63
CA GLY A 82 6.17 0.14 -7.05
C GLY A 82 6.06 1.60 -7.53
N LEU A 83 5.41 2.46 -6.75
CA LEU A 83 5.36 3.91 -7.01
C LEU A 83 6.74 4.56 -6.93
N GLY A 84 7.55 4.21 -5.92
CA GLY A 84 8.90 4.74 -5.75
C GLY A 84 9.77 4.50 -6.99
N ARG A 85 9.69 3.31 -7.59
CA ARG A 85 10.43 2.95 -8.81
C ARG A 85 10.01 3.75 -10.04
N ILE A 86 8.73 4.09 -10.18
CA ILE A 86 8.22 4.85 -11.33
C ILE A 86 8.57 6.33 -11.26
N LEU A 87 8.60 6.88 -10.05
CA LEU A 87 8.87 8.31 -9.85
C LEU A 87 10.36 8.68 -9.91
N VAL A 88 11.25 7.69 -9.90
CA VAL A 88 12.72 7.87 -10.03
C VAL A 88 13.21 7.53 -11.45
N GLY A 89 12.34 6.95 -12.28
CA GLY A 89 12.61 6.63 -13.69
C GLY A 89 12.18 7.71 -14.67
#